data_AF-A0A5D8QCR8-F1
#
_entry.id   AF-A0A5D8QCR8-F1
#
_cell.length_a   1.000
_cell.length_b   1.000
_cell.length_c   1.000
_cell.angle_alpha   90.00
_cell.angle_beta   90.00
_cell.angle_gamma   90.00
#
_symmetry.space_group_name_H-M   'P 1'
#
loop_
_entity.id
_entity.type
_entity.pdbx_description
1 polymer ?
#
loop_
_entity_poly.entity_id
_entity_poly.type
_entity_poly.pdbx_seq_one_letter_code
_entity_poly.pdbx_strand_id
1 'polypeptide(L)' 'MESDGVIIRLQKADKKRGEIKHLAAYEGKEKIGGGRYRLKNKLVVSSLADSEEIWGEAYSKVGHKWDIERVEKAIEEI' A
#
# COMPACT_ATOMS: atom_id res chain seq x y z
N MET A 1 -4.73 2.24 -5.43
CA MET A 1 -3.69 2.01 -4.40
C MET A 1 -3.09 3.36 -4.04
N GLU A 2 -2.70 3.55 -2.79
CA GLU A 2 -1.94 4.73 -2.34
C GLU A 2 -0.58 4.26 -1.83
N SER A 3 0.46 5.08 -2.01
CA SER A 3 1.81 4.77 -1.52
C SER A 3 2.47 6.03 -0.95
N ASP A 4 3.26 5.84 0.10
CA ASP A 4 4.08 6.88 0.71
C ASP A 4 5.45 6.30 1.15
N GLY A 5 6.42 7.17 1.38
CA GLY A 5 7.77 6.84 1.81
C GLY A 5 8.15 7.56 3.10
N VAL A 6 8.51 6.82 4.14
CA VAL A 6 8.91 7.38 5.44
C VAL A 6 10.39 7.13 5.70
N ILE A 7 11.17 8.21 5.83
CA ILE A 7 12.59 8.11 6.19
C ILE A 7 12.73 7.89 7.70
N ILE A 8 13.40 6.81 8.08
CA ILE A 8 13.71 6.46 9.47
C ILE A 8 15.22 6.44 9.72
N ARG A 9 15.62 6.64 10.99
CA ARG A 9 17.01 6.42 11.43
C ARG A 9 17.19 4.97 11.82
N LEU A 10 18.11 4.28 11.16
CA LEU A 10 18.40 2.88 11.47
C LEU A 10 19.36 2.80 12.65
N GLN A 11 19.03 1.93 13.61
CA GLN A 11 19.89 1.64 14.75
C GLN A 11 20.70 0.39 14.45
N LYS A 12 21.98 0.39 14.86
CA LYS A 12 22.87 -0.78 14.72
C LYS A 12 23.02 -1.31 13.28
N ALA A 13 22.90 -0.42 12.29
CA ALA A 13 23.16 -0.70 10.88
C ALA A 13 24.29 0.19 10.35
N ASP A 14 25.03 -0.29 9.35
CA ASP A 14 26.09 0.48 8.69
C ASP A 14 25.51 1.74 8.02
N LYS A 15 24.35 1.59 7.36
CA LYS A 15 23.56 2.72 6.85
C LYS A 15 22.81 3.42 7.98
N LYS A 16 22.87 4.76 8.02
CA LYS A 16 22.25 5.58 9.09
C LYS A 16 20.76 5.88 8.88
N ARG A 17 20.28 5.79 7.64
CA ARG A 17 18.89 6.06 7.27
C ARG A 17 18.39 5.01 6.30
N GLY A 18 17.10 4.70 6.42
CA GLY A 18 16.37 3.84 5.49
C GLY A 18 15.02 4.47 5.18
N GLU A 19 14.48 4.20 4.01
CA GLU A 19 13.12 4.56 3.63
C GLU A 19 12.24 3.34 3.82
N ILE A 20 11.21 3.45 4.65
CA ILE A 20 10.12 2.48 4.65
C ILE A 20 9.16 2.90 3.54
N LYS A 21 9.01 2.02 2.55
CA LYS A 21 7.96 2.15 1.53
C LYS A 21 6.67 1.59 2.10
N HIS A 22 5.59 2.35 2.01
CA HIS A 22 4.30 2.02 2.61
C HIS A 22 3.20 2.06 1.55
N LEU A 23 2.63 0.91 1.20
CA LEU A 23 1.57 0.79 0.21
C LEU A 23 0.25 0.40 0.88
N ALA A 24 -0.84 1.05 0.50
CA ALA A 24 -2.19 0.76 0.94
C ALA A 24 -3.13 0.52 -0.25
N ALA A 25 -3.78 -0.65 -0.27
CA ALA A 25 -4.91 -0.94 -1.17
C ALA A 25 -6.20 -0.99 -0.36
N TYR A 26 -7.29 -0.45 -0.92
CA TYR A 26 -8.60 -0.46 -0.29
C TYR A 26 -9.68 -0.21 -1.35
N GLU A 27 -10.90 -0.67 -1.09
CA GLU A 27 -12.02 -0.59 -2.06
C GLU A 27 -12.83 0.71 -1.95
N GLY A 28 -12.67 1.44 -0.85
CA GLY A 28 -13.36 2.70 -0.63
C GLY A 28 -13.23 3.20 0.79
N LYS A 29 -13.90 4.31 1.07
CA LYS A 29 -13.92 4.97 2.39
C LYS A 29 -15.35 4.97 2.91
N GLU A 30 -15.54 4.53 4.15
CA GLU A 30 -16.84 4.53 4.82
C GLU A 30 -16.82 5.53 5.97
N LYS A 31 -17.81 6.43 6.01
CA LYS A 31 -17.93 7.43 7.07
C LYS A 31 -18.30 6.74 8.38
N ILE A 32 -17.51 6.96 9.43
CA ILE A 32 -17.72 6.37 10.76
C ILE A 32 -18.15 7.39 11.83
N GLY A 33 -18.32 8.66 11.44
CA GLY A 33 -18.77 9.76 12.32
C GLY A 33 -17.70 10.82 12.58
N GLY A 34 -18.12 12.02 13.00
CA GLY A 34 -17.19 13.12 13.34
C GLY A 34 -16.22 13.52 12.22
N GLY A 35 -16.62 13.39 10.95
CA GLY A 35 -15.75 13.65 9.79
C GLY A 35 -14.68 12.57 9.53
N ARG A 36 -14.67 11.47 10.28
CA ARG A 36 -13.72 10.38 10.12
C ARG A 36 -14.22 9.32 9.14
N TYR A 37 -13.28 8.72 8.42
CA TYR A 37 -13.53 7.66 7.46
C TYR A 37 -12.67 6.43 7.77
N ARG A 38 -13.25 5.25 7.59
CA ARG A 38 -12.57 3.95 7.66
C ARG A 38 -12.36 3.41 6.25
N LEU A 39 -11.18 2.86 5.99
CA LEU A 39 -10.87 2.21 4.71
C LEU A 39 -11.53 0.82 4.65
N LYS A 40 -12.26 0.54 3.57
CA LYS A 40 -12.92 -0.75 3.33
C LYS A 40 -11.94 -1.77 2.77
N ASN A 41 -12.00 -2.99 3.31
CA ASN A 41 -11.20 -4.14 2.88
C ASN A 41 -9.70 -3.87 2.76
N LYS A 42 -9.16 -2.95 3.57
CA LYS A 42 -7.77 -2.47 3.48
C LYS A 42 -6.72 -3.59 3.50
N LEU A 43 -5.70 -3.49 2.64
CA LEU A 43 -4.43 -4.21 2.68
C LEU A 43 -3.31 -3.18 2.81
N VAL A 44 -2.32 -3.48 3.65
CA VAL A 44 -1.14 -2.64 3.84
C VAL A 44 0.11 -3.50 3.69
N VAL A 45 1.08 -3.01 2.92
CA VAL A 45 2.41 -3.61 2.76
C VAL A 45 3.45 -2.56 3.12
N SER A 46 4.45 -2.95 3.90
CA SER A 46 5.49 -2.02 4.36
C SER A 46 6.82 -2.73 4.47
N SER A 47 7.84 -2.17 3.82
CA SER A 47 9.17 -2.78 3.82
C SER A 47 10.27 -1.73 3.68
N LEU A 48 11.47 -2.10 4.14
CA LEU A 48 12.74 -1.43 3.85
C LEU A 48 13.39 -1.93 2.55
N ALA A 49 12.76 -2.92 1.88
CA ALA A 49 13.16 -3.41 0.57
C ALA A 49 13.10 -2.31 -0.50
N ASP A 50 13.72 -2.58 -1.64
CA ASP A 50 13.63 -1.65 -2.77
C ASP A 50 12.21 -1.61 -3.36
N SER A 51 12.01 -0.65 -4.27
CA SER A 51 10.71 -0.38 -4.87
C SER A 51 10.16 -1.56 -5.67
N GLU A 52 11.01 -2.28 -6.40
CA GLU A 52 10.55 -3.35 -7.29
C GLU A 52 10.05 -4.54 -6.48
N GLU A 53 10.81 -4.92 -5.44
CA GLU A 53 10.44 -6.01 -4.53
C GLU A 53 9.13 -5.71 -3.81
N ILE A 54 8.96 -4.50 -3.26
CA ILE A 54 7.74 -4.16 -2.52
C ILE A 54 6.51 -4.08 -3.43
N TRP A 55 6.66 -3.63 -4.68
CA TRP A 55 5.57 -3.65 -5.66
C TRP A 55 5.18 -5.09 -6.01
N GLY A 56 6.16 -5.98 -6.24
CA GLY A 56 5.90 -7.39 -6.49
C GLY A 56 5.14 -8.06 -5.34
N GLU A 57 5.58 -7.83 -4.09
CA GLU A 57 4.89 -8.34 -2.90
C GLU A 57 3.47 -7.77 -2.80
N ALA A 58 3.30 -6.47 -3.05
CA ALA A 58 2.01 -5.81 -2.97
C ALA A 58 1.03 -6.35 -4.02
N TYR A 59 1.46 -6.54 -5.27
CA TYR A 59 0.63 -7.14 -6.31
C TYR A 59 0.24 -8.58 -6.00
N SER A 60 1.18 -9.39 -5.52
CA SER A 60 0.89 -10.76 -5.08
C SER A 60 -0.17 -10.78 -3.98
N LYS A 61 0.00 -9.96 -2.93
CA LYS A 61 -0.97 -9.87 -1.83
C LYS A 61 -2.33 -9.31 -2.26
N VAL A 62 -2.35 -8.38 -3.21
CA VAL A 62 -3.59 -7.87 -3.80
C VAL A 62 -4.31 -9.00 -4.54
N GLY A 63 -3.62 -9.73 -5.41
CA GLY A 63 -4.22 -10.84 -6.16
C GLY A 63 -4.70 -12.00 -5.30
N HIS A 64 -4.08 -12.22 -4.14
CA HIS A 64 -4.59 -13.19 -3.17
C HIS A 64 -5.83 -12.70 -2.42
N LYS A 65 -5.94 -11.39 -2.18
CA LYS A 65 -7.02 -10.83 -1.37
C LYS A 65 -8.26 -10.47 -2.19
N TRP A 66 -8.05 -10.02 -3.42
CA TRP A 66 -9.09 -9.59 -4.34
C TRP A 66 -9.07 -10.46 -5.58
N ASP A 67 -10.25 -10.86 -6.02
CA ASP A 67 -10.45 -11.46 -7.33
C ASP A 67 -10.30 -10.37 -8.41
N ILE A 68 -9.06 -10.20 -8.88
CA ILE A 68 -8.72 -9.21 -9.90
C ILE A 68 -9.16 -9.62 -11.30
N GLU A 69 -9.51 -10.89 -11.51
CA GLU A 69 -10.00 -11.37 -12.82
C GLU A 69 -11.37 -10.78 -13.17
N ARG A 70 -12.11 -10.33 -12.15
CA ARG A 70 -13.43 -9.72 -12.32
C ARG A 70 -13.39 -8.24 -12.72
N VAL A 71 -12.22 -7.62 -12.79
CA VAL A 71 -12.09 -6.20 -13.15
C VAL A 71 -11.95 -6.06 -14.68
N GLU A 72 -13.08 -5.88 -15.37
CA GLU A 72 -13.09 -5.39 -16.75
C GLU A 72 -12.57 -3.95 -16.79
N LYS A 73 -11.28 -3.80 -17.13
CA LYS A 73 -10.63 -2.59 -17.66
C LYS A 73 -11.16 -1.27 -17.07
N ALA A 74 -10.59 -0.84 -15.95
CA ALA A 74 -10.81 0.52 -15.46
C ALA A 74 -10.34 1.52 -16.53
N ILE A 75 -11.29 2.21 -17.15
CA ILE A 75 -11.03 3.24 -18.15
C ILE A 75 -10.54 4.48 -17.39
N GLU A 76 -9.34 4.94 -17.73
CA GLU A 76 -8.72 6.13 -17.17
C GLU A 76 -9.35 7.36 -17.85
N GLU A 77 -10.33 8.01 -17.20
CA GLU A 77 -10.74 9.36 -17.58
C GLU A 77 -9.88 10.36 -16.78
N ILE A 78 -8.96 10.99 -17.51
CA ILE A 78 -8.21 12.20 -17.11
C ILE A 78 -9.02 13.43 -17.49
#